data_AF-A0AAN5SG55-F1
#
_entry.id   AF-A0AAN5SG55-F1
#
_cell.length_a   1.000
_cell.length_b   1.000
_cell.length_c   1.000
_cell.angle_alpha   90.00
_cell.angle_beta   90.00
_cell.angle_gamma   90.00
#
_symmetry.space_group_name_H-M   'P 1'
#
loop_
_entity.id
_entity.type
_entity.pdbx_description
1 polymer ?
#
loop_
_entity_poly.entity_id
_entity_poly.type
_entity_poly.pdbx_seq_one_letter_code
_entity_poly.pdbx_strand_id
1 'polypeptide(L)'
;FGVKKVDSEDITKDLAGAEFSVKDAKGTIVGKYTYDENGSVILLKGNGVTDANGVVTFTGLEEGDYFITEEKAPKGYSLLKEPVKVTITAQKDSNGDYTGQATIAVTNGNEAGSIVNDITMNNGNVLFNVQIKNYAGISLPGTGGLGTAGFTKIGLCLLGLVVVLGSGYVVLDKKKRV
;
A
#
# COMPACT_ATOMS: atom_id res chain seq x y z
N PHE A 1 6.09 -11.49 12.06
CA PHE A 1 4.67 -11.10 12.05
C PHE A 1 4.08 -11.35 10.67
N GLY A 2 2.76 -11.46 10.55
CA GLY A 2 2.04 -11.38 9.28
C GLY A 2 1.39 -10.01 9.09
N VAL A 3 1.15 -9.67 7.83
CA VAL A 3 0.35 -8.52 7.41
C VAL A 3 -0.92 -9.06 6.77
N LYS A 4 -2.07 -8.65 7.30
CA LYS A 4 -3.40 -8.98 6.79
C LYS A 4 -4.00 -7.76 6.10
N LYS A 5 -4.11 -7.81 4.78
CA LYS A 5 -4.66 -6.73 3.97
C LYS A 5 -6.17 -6.90 3.81
N VAL A 6 -6.91 -5.86 4.19
CA VAL A 6 -8.38 -5.83 4.09
C VAL A 6 -8.87 -4.52 3.46
N ASP A 7 -10.13 -4.51 3.04
CA ASP A 7 -10.86 -3.31 2.66
C ASP A 7 -11.13 -2.42 3.88
N SER A 8 -11.14 -1.10 3.68
CA SER A 8 -11.34 -0.12 4.76
C SER A 8 -12.78 -0.03 5.26
N GLU A 9 -13.75 -0.30 4.40
CA GLU A 9 -15.18 -0.24 4.72
C GLU A 9 -15.72 -1.63 5.10
N ASP A 10 -15.13 -2.69 4.53
CA ASP A 10 -15.45 -4.09 4.85
C ASP A 10 -14.20 -4.88 5.27
N ILE A 11 -13.91 -4.89 6.57
CA ILE A 11 -12.73 -5.59 7.12
C ILE A 11 -12.79 -7.12 6.95
N THR A 12 -13.92 -7.69 6.51
CA THR A 12 -14.04 -9.12 6.20
C THR A 12 -13.60 -9.45 4.78
N LYS A 13 -13.43 -8.42 3.93
CA LYS A 13 -12.98 -8.55 2.57
C LYS A 13 -11.46 -8.49 2.50
N ASP A 14 -10.86 -9.66 2.30
CA ASP A 14 -9.43 -9.85 2.13
C ASP A 14 -8.93 -9.36 0.76
N LEU A 15 -7.76 -8.73 0.74
CA LEU A 15 -7.19 -8.13 -0.46
C LEU A 15 -5.87 -8.80 -0.87
N ALA A 16 -5.95 -9.62 -1.92
CA ALA A 16 -4.80 -10.26 -2.55
C ALA A 16 -4.02 -9.30 -3.47
N GLY A 17 -2.72 -9.56 -3.63
CA GLY A 17 -1.86 -8.85 -4.58
C GLY A 17 -1.35 -7.48 -4.16
N ALA A 18 -1.50 -7.09 -2.88
CA ALA A 18 -0.75 -5.97 -2.33
C ALA A 18 0.73 -6.35 -2.20
N GLU A 19 1.63 -5.43 -2.50
CA GLU A 19 3.08 -5.64 -2.34
C GLU A 19 3.62 -4.79 -1.19
N PHE A 20 4.37 -5.41 -0.28
CA PHE A 20 4.91 -4.78 0.92
C PHE A 20 6.42 -4.95 1.05
N SER A 21 7.09 -3.92 1.55
CA SER A 21 8.46 -3.99 2.06
C SER A 21 8.49 -3.67 3.57
N VAL A 22 9.43 -4.26 4.29
CA VAL A 22 9.67 -3.94 5.71
C VAL A 22 11.05 -3.31 5.85
N LYS A 23 11.10 -2.13 6.46
CA LYS A 23 12.34 -1.40 6.73
C LYS A 23 12.56 -1.26 8.23
N ASP A 24 13.80 -1.37 8.69
CA ASP A 24 14.17 -1.07 10.07
C ASP A 24 14.20 0.44 10.33
N ALA A 25 14.50 0.84 11.58
CA ALA A 25 14.64 2.25 11.96
C ALA A 25 15.74 3.02 11.20
N LYS A 26 16.68 2.32 10.56
CA LYS A 26 17.76 2.91 9.75
C LYS A 26 17.38 3.01 8.27
N GLY A 27 16.20 2.53 7.89
CA GLY A 27 15.73 2.49 6.50
C GLY A 27 16.22 1.28 5.71
N THR A 28 16.85 0.29 6.36
CA THR A 28 17.35 -0.93 5.72
C THR A 28 16.22 -1.91 5.47
N ILE A 29 16.14 -2.49 4.27
CA ILE A 29 15.17 -3.55 3.99
C ILE A 29 15.53 -4.82 4.79
N VAL A 30 14.60 -5.24 5.64
CA VAL A 30 14.65 -6.44 6.50
C VAL A 30 13.46 -7.36 6.17
N GLY A 31 13.21 -8.40 6.97
CA GLY A 31 12.09 -9.31 6.73
C GLY A 31 12.28 -10.16 5.46
N LYS A 32 13.52 -10.57 5.16
CA LYS A 32 13.89 -11.27 3.93
C LYS A 32 13.42 -12.73 3.87
N TYR A 33 12.69 -13.19 4.88
CA TYR A 33 12.18 -14.54 4.97
C TYR A 33 10.67 -14.51 5.16
N THR A 34 9.99 -15.47 4.55
CA THR A 34 8.53 -15.66 4.64
C THR A 34 8.21 -17.15 4.82
N TYR A 35 6.96 -17.47 5.11
CA TYR A 35 6.46 -18.84 5.11
C TYR A 35 5.79 -19.18 3.79
N ASP A 36 6.06 -20.37 3.25
CA ASP A 36 5.29 -20.92 2.14
C ASP A 36 3.97 -21.57 2.61
N GLU A 37 3.17 -22.06 1.66
CA GLU A 37 1.89 -22.73 1.92
C GLU A 37 2.00 -23.96 2.83
N ASN A 38 3.16 -24.61 2.86
CA ASN A 38 3.46 -25.77 3.70
C ASN A 38 4.00 -25.36 5.09
N GLY A 39 4.15 -24.06 5.36
CA GLY A 39 4.74 -23.54 6.59
C GLY A 39 6.26 -23.69 6.64
N SER A 40 6.94 -23.88 5.52
CA SER A 40 8.41 -23.84 5.46
C SER A 40 8.91 -22.41 5.30
N VAL A 41 10.01 -22.09 5.98
CA VAL A 41 10.64 -20.77 5.84
C VAL A 41 11.42 -20.73 4.52
N ILE A 42 11.08 -19.76 3.67
CA ILE A 42 11.73 -19.53 2.38
C ILE A 42 12.27 -18.10 2.27
N LEU A 43 13.23 -17.89 1.37
CA LEU A 43 13.75 -16.55 1.06
C LEU A 43 12.71 -15.76 0.27
N LEU A 44 12.39 -14.56 0.75
CA LEU A 44 11.54 -13.61 0.04
C LEU A 44 12.33 -12.91 -1.06
N LYS A 45 11.89 -13.08 -2.31
CA LYS A 45 12.52 -12.45 -3.49
C LYS A 45 11.83 -11.12 -3.81
N GLY A 46 12.32 -10.03 -3.22
CA GLY A 46 11.78 -8.68 -3.44
C GLY A 46 10.71 -8.32 -2.41
N ASN A 47 9.61 -7.71 -2.86
CA ASN A 47 8.49 -7.33 -2.00
C ASN A 47 7.64 -8.56 -1.63
N GLY A 48 7.09 -8.55 -0.42
CA GLY A 48 6.10 -9.54 0.01
C GLY A 48 4.77 -9.28 -0.66
N VAL A 49 4.15 -10.32 -1.24
CA VAL A 49 2.85 -10.21 -1.92
C VAL A 49 1.78 -10.88 -1.09
N THR A 50 0.63 -10.21 -0.88
CA THR A 50 -0.50 -10.83 -0.18
C THR A 50 -1.14 -11.93 -1.01
N ASP A 51 -1.38 -13.07 -0.36
CA ASP A 51 -2.00 -14.26 -0.95
C ASP A 51 -3.52 -14.08 -1.15
N ALA A 52 -4.20 -15.15 -1.57
CA ALA A 52 -5.66 -15.16 -1.77
C ALA A 52 -6.46 -14.82 -0.50
N ASN A 53 -5.88 -15.03 0.69
CA ASN A 53 -6.46 -14.67 1.99
C ASN A 53 -6.02 -13.27 2.44
N GLY A 54 -5.39 -12.48 1.56
CA GLY A 54 -4.87 -11.16 1.88
C GLY A 54 -3.71 -11.18 2.87
N VAL A 55 -3.01 -12.30 3.04
CA VAL A 55 -1.92 -12.44 4.02
C VAL A 55 -0.56 -12.47 3.34
N VAL A 56 0.41 -11.78 3.93
CA VAL A 56 1.84 -11.95 3.65
C VAL A 56 2.61 -12.00 4.95
N THR A 57 3.70 -12.77 5.03
CA THR A 57 4.45 -12.94 6.29
C THR A 57 5.91 -12.54 6.19
N PHE A 58 6.42 -12.01 7.30
CA PHE A 58 7.81 -11.60 7.47
C PHE A 58 8.35 -12.22 8.76
N THR A 59 9.44 -12.99 8.65
CA THR A 59 10.06 -13.71 9.79
C THR A 59 11.54 -13.37 9.95
N GLY A 60 12.11 -13.75 11.10
CA GLY A 60 13.50 -13.49 11.46
C GLY A 60 13.77 -12.04 11.85
N LEU A 61 12.83 -11.39 12.54
CA LEU A 61 12.95 -10.02 13.04
C LEU A 61 13.10 -10.03 14.56
N GLU A 62 14.08 -9.29 15.06
CA GLU A 62 14.34 -9.10 16.51
C GLU A 62 13.45 -8.00 17.10
N GLU A 63 13.56 -7.76 18.40
CA GLU A 63 12.94 -6.59 19.04
C GLU A 63 13.43 -5.28 18.40
N GLY A 64 12.51 -4.35 18.15
CA GLY A 64 12.85 -3.09 17.46
C GLY A 64 11.69 -2.43 16.72
N ASP A 65 12.01 -1.31 16.08
CA ASP A 65 11.10 -0.50 15.28
C ASP A 65 11.20 -0.86 13.80
N TYR A 66 10.03 -1.08 13.18
CA TYR A 66 9.91 -1.44 11.78
C TYR A 66 8.82 -0.62 11.07
N PHE A 67 9.04 -0.37 9.78
CA PHE A 67 8.14 0.35 8.90
C PHE A 67 7.65 -0.58 7.80
N ILE A 68 6.35 -0.88 7.82
CA ILE A 68 5.67 -1.67 6.79
C ILE A 68 5.20 -0.69 5.72
N THR A 69 5.82 -0.75 4.55
CA THR A 69 5.53 0.14 3.41
C THR A 69 4.74 -0.64 2.37
N GLU A 70 3.55 -0.15 2.00
CA GLU A 70 2.83 -0.66 0.83
C GLU A 70 3.51 -0.09 -0.42
N GLU A 71 4.22 -0.93 -1.15
CA GLU A 71 4.94 -0.56 -2.38
C GLU A 71 3.99 -0.58 -3.59
N LYS A 72 2.93 -1.39 -3.51
CA LYS A 72 1.88 -1.47 -4.52
C LYS A 72 0.55 -1.87 -3.90
N ALA A 73 -0.48 -1.09 -4.19
CA ALA A 73 -1.84 -1.38 -3.77
C ALA A 73 -2.43 -2.59 -4.53
N PRO A 74 -3.36 -3.33 -3.91
CA PRO A 74 -4.23 -4.26 -4.62
C PRO A 74 -4.97 -3.57 -5.78
N LYS A 75 -5.35 -4.36 -6.79
CA LYS A 75 -6.10 -3.85 -7.94
C LYS A 75 -7.40 -3.18 -7.50
N GLY A 76 -7.60 -1.93 -7.94
CA GLY A 76 -8.80 -1.15 -7.63
C GLY A 76 -8.78 -0.46 -6.28
N TYR A 77 -7.63 -0.44 -5.58
CA TYR A 77 -7.43 0.27 -4.33
C TYR A 77 -6.40 1.39 -4.46
N SER A 78 -6.46 2.36 -3.55
CA SER A 78 -5.50 3.46 -3.48
C SER A 78 -4.24 3.02 -2.73
N LEU A 79 -3.07 3.53 -3.13
CA LEU A 79 -1.82 3.30 -2.41
C LEU A 79 -1.79 4.05 -1.08
N LEU A 80 -1.38 3.38 0.00
CA LEU A 80 -1.12 4.05 1.28
C LEU A 80 0.02 5.07 1.13
N LYS A 81 -0.22 6.29 1.61
CA LYS A 81 0.76 7.38 1.54
C LYS A 81 1.89 7.23 2.56
N GLU A 82 1.53 6.77 3.75
CA GLU A 82 2.44 6.67 4.89
C GLU A 82 2.61 5.20 5.30
N PRO A 83 3.84 4.78 5.64
CA PRO A 83 4.08 3.45 6.15
C PRO A 83 3.38 3.23 7.50
N VAL A 84 3.11 1.97 7.84
CA VAL A 84 2.63 1.59 9.17
C VAL A 84 3.86 1.27 10.02
N LYS A 85 4.09 2.05 11.09
CA LYS A 85 5.18 1.78 12.03
C LYS A 85 4.70 0.77 13.06
N VAL A 86 5.46 -0.30 13.24
CA VAL A 86 5.26 -1.28 14.30
C VAL A 86 6.50 -1.38 15.18
N THR A 87 6.30 -1.59 16.47
CA THR A 87 7.37 -1.82 17.45
C THR A 87 7.19 -3.21 18.04
N ILE A 88 8.22 -4.04 17.93
CA ILE A 88 8.31 -5.37 18.55
C ILE A 88 9.09 -5.23 19.85
N THR A 89 8.50 -5.67 20.96
CA THR A 89 9.13 -5.61 22.30
C THR A 89 9.25 -7.01 22.86
N ALA A 90 10.47 -7.51 23.07
CA ALA A 90 10.63 -8.78 23.77
C ALA A 90 10.45 -8.59 25.28
N GLN A 91 9.81 -9.56 25.92
CA GLN A 91 9.64 -9.58 27.36
C GLN A 91 10.91 -10.13 28.01
N LYS A 92 11.34 -9.46 29.08
CA LYS A 92 12.50 -9.86 29.89
C LYS A 92 12.03 -10.17 31.31
N ASP A 93 12.67 -11.13 31.95
CA ASP A 93 12.43 -11.42 33.37
C ASP A 93 13.12 -10.39 34.27
N SER A 94 13.01 -10.59 35.59
CA SER A 94 13.62 -9.71 36.58
C SER A 94 15.16 -9.65 36.53
N ASN A 95 15.81 -10.64 35.91
CA ASN A 95 17.26 -10.70 35.74
C ASN A 95 17.71 -10.04 34.43
N GLY A 96 16.77 -9.64 33.57
CA GLY A 96 17.03 -9.07 32.26
C GLY A 96 17.15 -10.11 31.14
N ASP A 97 16.85 -11.38 31.41
CA ASP A 97 16.92 -12.47 30.44
C ASP A 97 15.64 -12.53 29.59
N TYR A 98 15.78 -12.85 28.30
CA TYR A 98 14.65 -12.97 27.39
C TYR A 98 13.77 -14.16 27.75
N THR A 99 12.47 -13.93 27.93
CA THR A 99 11.50 -14.98 28.29
C THR A 99 10.98 -15.78 27.09
N GLY A 100 11.34 -15.35 25.87
CA GLY A 100 10.79 -15.87 24.62
C GLY A 100 9.41 -15.31 24.26
N GLN A 101 8.79 -14.52 25.14
CA GLN A 101 7.54 -13.81 24.84
C GLN A 101 7.83 -12.45 24.24
N ALA A 102 6.93 -11.94 23.41
CA ALA A 102 7.02 -10.61 22.82
C ALA A 102 5.65 -9.98 22.65
N THR A 103 5.62 -8.67 22.44
CA THR A 103 4.43 -7.93 22.01
C THR A 103 4.74 -7.13 20.76
N ILE A 104 3.69 -6.78 20.00
CA ILE A 104 3.77 -5.84 18.89
C ILE A 104 2.73 -4.74 19.07
N ALA A 105 3.05 -3.52 18.66
CA ALA A 105 2.12 -2.41 18.64
C ALA A 105 2.32 -1.55 17.38
N VAL A 106 1.23 -0.98 16.87
CA VAL A 106 1.31 0.11 15.87
C VAL A 106 1.63 1.41 16.60
N THR A 107 2.75 2.06 16.27
CA THR A 107 3.32 3.13 17.11
C THR A 107 3.42 4.51 16.45
N ASN A 108 3.03 4.66 15.18
CA ASN A 108 2.97 5.97 14.51
C ASN A 108 1.55 6.55 14.39
N GLY A 109 0.55 5.95 15.07
CA GLY A 109 -0.84 6.43 15.00
C GLY A 109 -1.48 6.29 13.62
N ASN A 110 -0.90 5.48 12.71
CA ASN A 110 -1.48 5.25 11.39
C ASN A 110 -2.78 4.44 11.51
N GLU A 111 -3.92 5.09 11.28
CA GLU A 111 -5.27 4.51 11.41
C GLU A 111 -5.56 3.36 10.43
N ALA A 112 -4.74 3.21 9.39
CA ALA A 112 -4.82 2.07 8.48
C ALA A 112 -4.37 0.77 9.17
N GLY A 113 -3.44 0.86 10.13
CA GLY A 113 -2.86 -0.28 10.83
C GLY A 113 -3.56 -0.59 12.15
N SER A 114 -3.82 -1.88 12.42
CA SER A 114 -4.30 -2.37 13.72
C SER A 114 -3.67 -3.72 14.04
N ILE A 115 -3.43 -3.99 15.32
CA ILE A 115 -3.09 -5.34 15.78
C ILE A 115 -4.39 -6.11 16.00
N VAL A 116 -4.48 -7.31 15.43
CA VAL A 116 -5.64 -8.21 15.58
C VAL A 116 -5.15 -9.59 16.05
N ASN A 117 -6.06 -10.55 16.18
CA ASN A 117 -5.73 -11.91 16.60
C ASN A 117 -4.61 -12.51 15.76
N ASP A 118 -3.70 -13.21 16.43
CA ASP A 118 -2.53 -13.83 15.83
C ASP A 118 -2.89 -14.79 14.70
N ILE A 119 -1.94 -14.96 13.77
CA ILE A 119 -2.02 -15.92 12.67
C ILE A 119 -1.41 -17.23 13.16
N THR A 120 -2.22 -18.29 13.20
CA THR A 120 -1.74 -19.66 13.40
C THR A 120 -1.38 -20.28 12.06
N MET A 121 -0.11 -20.63 11.89
CA MET A 121 0.40 -21.29 10.70
C MET A 121 0.13 -22.79 10.72
N ASN A 122 0.15 -23.41 9.54
CA ASN A 122 -0.04 -24.86 9.36
C ASN A 122 0.99 -25.71 10.12
N ASN A 123 2.19 -25.18 10.34
CA ASN A 123 3.25 -25.83 11.10
C ASN A 123 3.13 -25.65 12.64
N GLY A 124 2.07 -25.00 13.12
CA GLY A 124 1.86 -24.69 14.54
C GLY A 124 2.51 -23.39 15.03
N ASN A 125 3.31 -22.70 14.21
CA ASN A 125 3.88 -21.40 14.58
C ASN A 125 2.78 -20.34 14.67
N VAL A 126 2.93 -19.44 15.64
CA VAL A 126 2.04 -18.29 15.84
C VAL A 126 2.79 -17.02 15.48
N LEU A 127 2.17 -16.18 14.65
CA LEU A 127 2.72 -14.88 14.26
C LEU A 127 1.76 -13.77 14.67
N PHE A 128 2.31 -12.66 15.18
CA PHE A 128 1.52 -11.44 15.34
C PHE A 128 0.87 -11.03 14.02
N ASN A 129 -0.35 -10.50 14.10
CA ASN A 129 -1.14 -10.12 12.94
C ASN A 129 -1.33 -8.60 12.87
N VAL A 130 -0.67 -7.97 11.90
CA VAL A 130 -0.84 -6.55 11.59
C VAL A 130 -1.87 -6.41 10.48
N GLN A 131 -3.11 -6.07 10.83
CA GLN A 131 -4.15 -5.77 9.86
C GLN A 131 -3.91 -4.37 9.26
N ILE A 132 -3.92 -4.28 7.94
CA ILE A 132 -3.77 -3.02 7.19
C ILE A 132 -4.99 -2.84 6.28
N LYS A 133 -5.77 -1.78 6.52
CA LYS A 133 -6.94 -1.38 5.71
C LYS A 133 -6.53 -0.67 4.42
N ASN A 134 -7.28 -0.82 3.33
CA ASN A 134 -7.12 0.00 2.12
C ASN A 134 -8.43 0.59 1.66
N TYR A 135 -8.36 1.84 1.22
CA TYR A 135 -9.50 2.53 0.65
C TYR A 135 -9.65 2.16 -0.83
N ALA A 136 -10.86 1.78 -1.21
CA ALA A 136 -11.20 1.54 -2.61
C ALA A 136 -10.78 2.76 -3.44
N GLY A 137 -10.17 2.50 -4.59
CA GLY A 137 -9.81 3.53 -5.54
C GLY A 137 -11.09 4.17 -6.08
N ILE A 138 -11.08 5.49 -6.25
CA ILE A 138 -12.16 6.18 -6.94
C ILE A 138 -12.13 5.73 -8.40
N SER A 139 -13.01 4.80 -8.78
CA SER A 139 -13.41 4.73 -10.18
C SER A 139 -14.22 5.99 -10.43
N LEU A 140 -13.61 6.98 -11.09
CA LEU A 140 -14.38 8.10 -11.59
C LEU A 140 -15.50 7.51 -12.45
N PRO A 141 -16.79 7.81 -12.20
CA PRO A 141 -17.82 7.41 -13.14
C PRO A 141 -17.40 7.99 -14.48
N GLY A 142 -17.27 7.14 -15.49
CA GLY A 142 -17.09 7.63 -16.85
C GLY A 142 -18.30 8.50 -17.15
N THR A 143 -18.15 9.83 -17.01
CA THR A 143 -19.20 10.78 -17.33
C THR A 143 -19.26 10.88 -18.83
N GLY A 144 -19.85 9.84 -19.41
CA GLY A 144 -20.05 9.75 -20.83
C GLY A 144 -20.73 8.47 -21.26
N GLY A 145 -22.06 8.44 -21.16
CA GLY A 145 -22.85 7.52 -21.97
C GLY A 145 -22.50 7.69 -23.45
N LEU A 146 -22.82 6.66 -24.26
CA LEU A 146 -22.51 6.54 -25.71
C LEU A 146 -22.73 7.80 -26.58
N GLY A 147 -23.48 8.81 -26.11
CA GLY A 147 -23.68 10.09 -26.79
C GLY A 147 -22.63 11.20 -26.55
N THR A 148 -21.73 11.10 -25.56
CA THR A 148 -20.78 12.19 -25.21
C THR A 148 -19.47 12.17 -26.00
N ALA A 149 -19.06 11.02 -26.54
CA ALA A 149 -17.84 10.90 -27.35
C ALA A 149 -17.86 11.80 -28.61
N GLY A 150 -19.05 12.12 -29.12
CA GLY A 150 -19.23 13.07 -30.23
C GLY A 150 -18.95 14.52 -29.84
N PHE A 151 -19.39 14.95 -28.66
CA PHE A 151 -19.28 16.34 -28.22
C PHE A 151 -17.85 16.72 -27.78
N THR A 152 -17.12 15.80 -27.14
CA THR A 152 -15.72 16.07 -26.72
C THR A 152 -14.79 16.30 -27.92
N LYS A 153 -14.97 15.57 -29.03
CA LYS A 153 -14.15 15.73 -30.24
C LYS A 153 -14.42 17.06 -30.97
N ILE A 154 -15.68 17.48 -31.02
CA ILE A 154 -16.08 18.77 -31.62
C ILE A 154 -15.61 19.95 -30.75
N GLY A 155 -15.74 19.83 -29.43
CA GLY A 155 -15.27 20.87 -28.49
C GLY A 155 -13.77 21.13 -28.58
N LEU A 156 -12.95 20.09 -28.72
CA LEU A 156 -11.51 20.22 -28.93
C LEU A 156 -11.16 20.86 -30.30
N CYS A 157 -11.96 20.61 -31.35
CA CYS A 157 -11.74 21.26 -32.65
C CYS A 157 -12.10 22.76 -32.64
N LEU A 158 -13.13 23.18 -31.90
CA LEU A 158 -13.52 24.58 -31.80
C LEU A 158 -12.48 25.45 -31.07
N LEU A 159 -11.80 24.90 -30.06
CA LEU A 159 -10.72 25.61 -29.36
C LEU A 159 -9.47 25.84 -30.23
N GLY A 160 -9.15 24.93 -31.16
CA GLY A 160 -8.02 25.08 -32.07
C GLY A 160 -8.19 26.20 -33.11
N LEU A 161 -9.41 26.46 -33.57
CA LEU A 161 -9.71 27.46 -34.60
C LEU A 161 -9.61 28.91 -34.08
N VAL A 162 -9.92 29.16 -32.81
CA VAL A 162 -9.83 30.50 -32.20
C VAL A 162 -8.36 30.95 -32.03
N VAL A 163 -7.45 30.02 -31.72
CA VAL A 163 -6.03 30.33 -31.54
C VAL A 163 -5.34 30.71 -32.86
N VAL A 164 -5.75 30.10 -33.98
CA VAL A 164 -5.20 30.42 -35.31
C VAL A 164 -5.65 31.80 -35.80
N LEU A 165 -6.91 32.17 -35.58
CA LEU A 165 -7.40 33.51 -35.97
C LEU A 165 -6.83 34.62 -35.09
N GLY A 166 -6.69 34.37 -33.78
CA GLY A 166 -6.12 35.35 -32.84
C GLY A 166 -4.63 35.64 -33.09
N SER A 167 -3.84 34.62 -33.41
CA SER A 167 -2.41 34.80 -33.73
C SER A 167 -2.20 35.54 -35.06
N GLY A 168 -3.03 35.28 -36.08
CA GLY A 168 -3.01 36.04 -37.34
C GLY A 168 -3.32 37.53 -37.16
N TYR A 169 -4.28 37.87 -36.30
CA TYR A 169 -4.65 39.26 -36.02
C TYR A 169 -3.51 40.04 -35.31
N VAL A 170 -2.87 39.42 -34.31
CA VAL A 170 -1.77 40.05 -33.55
C VAL A 170 -0.52 40.31 -34.42
N VAL A 171 -0.24 39.43 -35.39
CA VAL A 171 0.90 39.62 -36.31
C VAL A 171 0.65 40.77 -37.29
N LEU A 172 -0.60 40.99 -37.73
CA LEU A 172 -0.95 42.08 -38.65
C LEU A 172 -0.88 43.46 -37.98
N ASP A 173 -1.22 43.57 -36.70
CA ASP A 173 -1.17 44.86 -35.98
C ASP A 173 0.27 45.34 -35.73
N LYS A 174 1.21 44.42 -35.47
CA LYS A 174 2.64 44.78 -35.32
C LYS A 174 3.28 45.32 -36.60
N LYS A 175 2.80 44.91 -37.77
CA LYS A 175 3.37 45.33 -39.07
C LYS A 175 2.93 46.75 -39.50
N LYS A 176 1.94 47.34 -38.84
CA LYS A 176 1.45 48.71 -39.08
C LYS A 176 2.12 49.77 -38.19
N ARG A 177 2.95 49.39 -37.22
CA ARG A 177 3.62 50.30 -36.27
C ARG A 177 5.15 50.30 -36.38
N VAL A 178 5.68 50.27 -37.61
CA VAL A 178 7.08 50.56 -37.92
C VAL A 178 7.13 51.50 -39.11
#